data_AF-E2APW2-F1
#
_entry.id   AF-E2APW2-F1
#
_cell.length_a   1.000
_cell.length_b   1.000
_cell.length_c   1.000
_cell.angle_alpha   90.00
_cell.angle_beta   90.00
_cell.angle_gamma   90.00
#
_symmetry.space_group_name_H-M   'P 1'
#
loop_
_entity.id
_entity.type
_entity.pdbx_description
1 polymer ?
#
loop_
_entity_poly.entity_id
_entity_poly.type
_entity_poly.pdbx_seq_one_letter_code
_entity_poly.pdbx_strand_id
1 'polypeptide(L)'
;SIALKNEHVKATASINEEVDKIVIDPNLVQIQANSEELNRRIKSFIERKRQQVNTLNVQEFCCHSEKNDNENSCARVDAVLVRCKDSKSHVRVHRVLNTWGPQTIDRSILPKAIINNSIYNNNNSNCCPVLDDRMSTIESITRISKPVPKDIYKRLKNIEDRILYLESISPEYKEFWVL
;
A
#
# COMPACT_ATOMS: atom_id res chain seq x y z
N SER A 1 37.69 42.91 3.03
CA SER A 1 38.28 41.72 3.65
C SER A 1 37.30 40.56 3.58
N ILE A 2 37.78 39.42 3.03
CA ILE A 2 37.31 38.02 3.24
C ILE A 2 35.92 37.73 2.62
N ALA A 3 35.74 37.08 1.45
CA ALA A 3 36.31 35.86 0.85
C ALA A 3 36.14 34.58 1.68
N LEU A 4 35.04 33.85 1.46
CA LEU A 4 34.83 32.41 1.71
C LEU A 4 33.74 31.94 0.72
N LYS A 5 34.11 31.63 -0.52
CA LYS A 5 34.46 30.29 -1.05
C LYS A 5 33.24 29.43 -1.41
N ASN A 6 32.78 29.65 -2.64
CA ASN A 6 32.07 28.68 -3.48
C ASN A 6 33.00 27.48 -3.74
N GLU A 7 32.94 26.44 -2.91
CA GLU A 7 33.84 25.28 -3.02
C GLU A 7 33.09 23.92 -3.04
N HIS A 8 31.85 23.87 -3.55
CA HIS A 8 31.13 22.60 -3.76
C HIS A 8 30.63 22.30 -5.19
N VAL A 9 31.07 23.08 -6.20
CA VAL A 9 30.71 22.83 -7.62
C VAL A 9 31.90 22.32 -8.45
N LYS A 10 32.98 21.87 -7.82
CA LYS A 10 34.16 21.32 -8.51
C LYS A 10 34.46 19.89 -8.05
N ALA A 11 33.59 18.95 -8.41
CA ALA A 11 33.91 17.52 -8.42
C ALA A 11 32.89 16.71 -9.23
N THR A 12 32.72 17.05 -10.51
CA THR A 12 32.38 16.02 -11.51
C THR A 12 33.36 16.22 -12.66
N ALA A 13 34.53 15.63 -12.46
CA ALA A 13 35.56 15.49 -13.46
C ALA A 13 34.94 14.94 -14.76
N SER A 14 35.42 15.49 -15.86
CA SER A 14 35.15 15.07 -17.22
C SER A 14 35.17 13.55 -17.35
N ILE A 15 33.99 12.95 -17.42
CA ILE A 15 33.81 11.62 -17.97
C ILE A 15 33.47 11.86 -19.44
N ASN A 16 34.51 12.03 -20.26
CA ASN A 16 34.39 11.85 -21.70
C ASN A 16 34.25 10.33 -21.92
N GLU A 17 33.09 9.77 -21.59
CA GLU A 17 32.67 8.50 -22.18
C GLU A 17 32.15 8.84 -23.57
N GLU A 18 32.87 8.38 -24.60
CA GLU A 18 32.25 8.14 -25.91
C GLU A 18 31.07 7.20 -25.65
N VAL A 19 29.88 7.79 -25.48
CA VAL A 19 28.65 7.04 -25.47
C VAL A 19 28.54 6.47 -26.88
N ASP A 20 28.94 5.21 -27.03
CA ASP A 20 28.62 4.39 -28.19
C ASP A 20 27.17 4.70 -28.55
N LYS A 21 26.96 5.25 -29.75
CA LYS A 21 25.62 5.55 -30.24
C LYS A 21 24.92 4.21 -30.43
N ILE A 22 24.29 3.71 -29.38
CA ILE A 22 23.44 2.52 -29.44
C ILE A 22 22.33 2.88 -30.43
N VAL A 23 22.41 2.31 -31.63
CA VAL A 23 21.39 2.44 -32.65
C VAL A 23 20.23 1.57 -32.23
N ILE A 24 19.29 2.17 -31.49
CA ILE A 24 18.05 1.51 -31.10
C ILE A 24 17.11 1.60 -32.30
N ASP A 25 16.63 0.44 -32.78
CA ASP A 25 15.60 0.39 -33.82
C ASP A 25 14.34 1.12 -33.31
N PRO A 26 13.88 2.20 -33.98
CA PRO A 26 12.68 2.93 -33.60
C PRO A 26 11.42 2.06 -33.52
N ASN A 27 11.38 0.92 -34.22
CA ASN A 27 10.28 -0.03 -34.16
C ASN A 27 10.20 -0.79 -32.82
N LEU A 28 11.29 -0.81 -32.03
CA LEU A 28 11.31 -1.38 -30.68
C LEU A 28 10.85 -0.38 -29.62
N VAL A 29 10.69 0.90 -29.98
CA VAL A 29 10.30 1.98 -29.08
C VAL A 29 8.79 2.24 -29.20
N GLN A 30 8.04 1.93 -28.15
CA GLN A 30 6.58 2.12 -28.11
C GLN A 30 6.15 3.60 -28.12
N ILE A 31 7.00 4.49 -27.57
CA ILE A 31 6.70 5.91 -27.45
C ILE A 31 7.65 6.70 -28.35
N GLN A 32 7.17 7.05 -29.54
CA GLN A 32 7.93 7.82 -30.53
C GLN A 32 7.63 9.33 -30.50
N ALA A 33 6.96 9.81 -29.45
CA ALA A 33 6.59 11.22 -29.32
C ALA A 33 7.79 12.07 -28.88
N ASN A 34 7.92 13.28 -29.45
CA ASN A 34 8.92 14.25 -29.01
C ASN A 34 8.68 14.68 -27.54
N SER A 35 9.74 15.11 -26.85
CA SER A 35 9.65 15.61 -25.46
C SER A 35 8.62 16.72 -25.30
N GLU A 36 8.52 17.63 -26.27
CA GLU A 36 7.53 18.71 -26.26
C GLU A 36 6.08 18.17 -26.32
N GLU A 37 5.84 17.17 -27.17
CA GLU A 37 4.54 16.53 -27.31
C GLU A 37 4.14 15.78 -26.04
N LEU A 38 5.10 15.07 -25.44
CA LEU A 38 4.88 14.37 -24.18
C LEU A 38 4.53 15.35 -23.06
N ASN A 39 5.29 16.44 -22.94
CA ASN A 39 5.02 17.50 -21.96
C ASN A 39 3.66 18.17 -22.19
N ARG A 40 3.28 18.40 -23.45
CA ARG A 40 1.94 18.91 -23.80
C ARG A 40 0.85 17.97 -23.32
N ARG A 41 0.96 16.66 -23.61
CA ARG A 41 -0.02 15.64 -23.17
C ARG A 41 -0.12 15.57 -21.65
N ILE A 42 1.01 15.64 -20.95
CA ILE A 42 1.05 15.64 -19.47
C ILE A 42 0.31 16.87 -18.93
N LYS A 43 0.61 18.06 -19.45
CA LYS A 43 -0.06 19.31 -19.04
C LYS A 43 -1.57 19.25 -19.27
N SER A 44 -2.00 18.87 -20.47
CA SER A 44 -3.42 18.71 -20.80
C SER A 44 -4.11 17.67 -19.91
N PHE A 45 -3.42 16.58 -19.56
CA PHE A 45 -3.97 15.58 -18.64
C PHE A 45 -4.17 16.15 -17.23
N ILE A 46 -3.16 16.83 -16.69
CA ILE A 46 -3.23 17.46 -15.36
C ILE A 46 -4.37 18.48 -15.31
N GLU A 47 -4.45 19.34 -16.32
CA GLU A 47 -5.49 20.36 -16.42
C GLU A 47 -6.89 19.74 -16.48
N ARG A 48 -7.09 18.74 -17.35
CA ARG A 48 -8.36 18.02 -17.45
C ARG A 48 -8.75 17.35 -16.13
N LYS A 49 -7.80 16.76 -15.41
CA LYS A 49 -8.06 16.15 -14.10
C LYS A 49 -8.42 17.18 -13.04
N ARG A 50 -7.74 18.33 -13.03
CA ARG A 50 -8.10 19.45 -12.15
C ARG A 50 -9.51 19.96 -12.44
N GLN A 51 -9.86 20.17 -13.70
CA GLN A 51 -11.21 20.57 -14.11
C GLN A 51 -12.26 19.54 -13.69
N GLN A 52 -12.01 18.24 -13.93
CA GLN A 52 -12.91 17.17 -13.51
C GLN A 52 -13.19 17.19 -12.01
N VAL A 53 -12.14 17.30 -11.18
CA VAL A 53 -12.28 17.40 -9.73
C VAL A 53 -13.02 18.67 -9.33
N ASN A 54 -12.72 19.80 -9.96
CA ASN A 54 -13.40 21.07 -9.69
C ASN A 54 -14.91 20.99 -9.98
N THR A 55 -15.31 20.46 -11.13
CA THR A 55 -16.72 20.26 -11.48
C THR A 55 -17.44 19.39 -10.45
N LEU A 56 -16.81 18.29 -10.02
CA LEU A 56 -17.38 17.41 -8.99
C LEU A 56 -17.49 18.11 -7.62
N ASN A 57 -16.46 18.86 -7.22
CA ASN A 57 -16.49 19.62 -5.97
C ASN A 57 -17.59 20.69 -5.98
N VAL A 58 -17.76 21.42 -7.09
CA VAL A 58 -18.85 22.39 -7.23
C VAL A 58 -20.20 21.68 -7.14
N GLN A 59 -20.38 20.54 -7.81
CA GLN A 59 -21.62 19.77 -7.74
C GLN A 59 -21.91 19.21 -6.34
N GLU A 60 -20.89 18.77 -5.60
CA GLU A 60 -21.04 18.15 -4.28
C GLU A 60 -21.21 19.18 -3.15
N PHE A 61 -20.48 20.30 -3.22
CA PHE A 61 -20.41 21.25 -2.12
C PHE A 61 -21.21 22.54 -2.39
N CYS A 62 -21.23 23.04 -3.63
CA CYS A 62 -21.90 24.31 -3.92
C CYS A 62 -23.36 24.08 -4.30
N CYS A 63 -24.28 24.29 -3.35
CA CYS A 63 -25.71 24.37 -3.65
C CYS A 63 -26.02 25.72 -4.30
N HIS A 64 -25.80 25.86 -5.61
CA HIS A 64 -26.26 27.03 -6.35
C HIS A 64 -27.79 26.99 -6.41
N SER A 65 -28.46 27.64 -5.45
CA SER A 65 -29.78 28.18 -5.75
C SER A 65 -29.59 29.16 -6.91
N GLU A 66 -30.48 29.15 -7.90
CA GLU A 66 -30.44 29.91 -9.18
C GLU A 66 -30.29 31.44 -9.07
N LYS A 67 -29.91 31.99 -7.91
CA LYS A 67 -29.98 33.42 -7.58
C LYS A 67 -28.65 34.08 -7.18
N ASN A 68 -27.54 33.36 -7.10
CA ASN A 68 -26.26 33.94 -6.67
C ASN A 68 -25.12 33.58 -7.63
N ASP A 69 -25.02 34.32 -8.74
CA ASP A 69 -23.87 34.27 -9.66
C ASP A 69 -22.70 35.08 -9.09
N ASN A 70 -22.14 34.64 -7.96
CA ASN A 70 -20.90 35.22 -7.44
C ASN A 70 -19.70 34.55 -8.14
N GLU A 71 -19.11 35.25 -9.12
CA GLU A 71 -17.92 34.79 -9.87
C GLU A 71 -16.69 34.49 -8.97
N ASN A 72 -16.69 34.94 -7.71
CA ASN A 72 -15.61 34.77 -6.74
C ASN A 72 -15.90 33.70 -5.67
N SER A 73 -16.94 32.88 -5.84
CA SER A 73 -17.22 31.80 -4.89
C SER A 73 -16.26 30.60 -5.03
N CYS A 74 -16.06 29.85 -3.94
CA CYS A 74 -15.40 28.55 -3.98
C CYS A 74 -16.04 27.55 -3.00
N ALA A 75 -15.83 26.26 -3.25
CA ALA A 75 -16.38 25.18 -2.42
C ALA A 75 -16.07 25.33 -0.92
N ARG A 76 -14.97 25.98 -0.54
CA ARG A 76 -14.61 26.19 0.86
C ARG A 76 -15.56 27.15 1.59
N VAL A 77 -16.11 28.14 0.89
CA VAL A 77 -17.02 29.15 1.48
C VAL A 77 -18.49 28.79 1.28
N ASP A 78 -18.81 28.07 0.20
CA ASP A 78 -20.19 27.78 -0.21
C ASP A 78 -20.65 26.34 0.08
N ALA A 79 -19.83 25.54 0.78
CA ALA A 79 -20.22 24.18 1.16
C ALA A 79 -21.47 24.17 2.05
N VAL A 80 -22.61 23.74 1.50
CA VAL A 80 -23.86 23.56 2.27
C VAL A 80 -24.07 22.09 2.59
N LEU A 81 -24.29 21.77 3.87
CA LEU A 81 -24.59 20.40 4.30
C LEU A 81 -26.05 20.04 3.95
N VAL A 82 -26.27 19.37 2.82
CA VAL A 82 -27.58 18.81 2.47
C VAL A 82 -27.71 17.41 3.07
N ARG A 83 -28.57 17.27 4.09
CA ARG A 83 -28.89 15.94 4.64
C ARG A 83 -29.78 15.17 3.66
N CYS A 84 -29.42 13.93 3.36
CA CYS A 84 -30.34 13.00 2.71
C CYS A 84 -31.47 12.69 3.71
N LYS A 85 -32.73 12.78 3.28
CA LYS A 85 -33.92 12.79 4.16
C LYS A 85 -34.01 11.58 5.11
N ASP A 86 -33.37 10.47 4.76
CA ASP A 86 -33.42 9.21 5.52
C ASP A 86 -32.05 8.68 5.98
N SER A 87 -30.95 9.44 5.82
CA SER A 87 -29.62 8.99 6.23
C SER A 87 -29.31 9.31 7.71
N LYS A 88 -28.93 8.29 8.49
CA LYS A 88 -28.45 8.44 9.88
C LYS A 88 -26.96 8.81 9.98
N SER A 89 -26.18 8.67 8.89
CA SER A 89 -24.74 8.95 8.84
C SER A 89 -24.45 10.13 7.91
N HIS A 90 -23.53 10.99 8.33
CA HIS A 90 -23.03 12.13 7.56
C HIS A 90 -21.93 11.75 6.55
N VAL A 91 -21.47 10.49 6.57
CA VAL A 91 -20.42 9.99 5.68
C VAL A 91 -21.05 9.21 4.55
N ARG A 92 -20.79 9.65 3.30
CA ARG A 92 -21.18 8.92 2.10
C ARG A 92 -20.38 7.62 2.01
N VAL A 93 -21.06 6.48 2.12
CA VAL A 93 -20.46 5.16 1.89
C VAL A 93 -20.56 4.84 0.41
N HIS A 94 -19.42 4.85 -0.29
CA HIS A 94 -19.34 4.35 -1.66
C HIS A 94 -18.72 2.96 -1.67
N ARG A 95 -19.49 1.94 -2.09
CA ARG A 95 -18.97 0.58 -2.26
C ARG A 95 -18.21 0.52 -3.58
N VAL A 96 -16.88 0.46 -3.51
CA VAL A 96 -16.04 0.30 -4.70
C VAL A 96 -16.17 -1.14 -5.21
N LEU A 97 -16.58 -1.30 -6.47
CA LEU A 97 -16.56 -2.56 -7.19
C LEU A 97 -15.37 -2.54 -8.15
N ASN A 98 -14.32 -3.29 -7.81
CA ASN A 98 -13.18 -3.44 -8.70
C ASN A 98 -13.54 -4.46 -9.79
N THR A 99 -13.77 -3.99 -11.01
CA THR A 99 -14.04 -4.87 -12.15
C THR A 99 -12.78 -5.50 -12.73
N TRP A 100 -11.60 -4.95 -12.42
CA TRP A 100 -10.31 -5.41 -12.91
C TRP A 100 -9.23 -5.29 -11.83
N GLY A 101 -8.29 -6.23 -11.84
CA GLY A 101 -7.14 -6.29 -10.93
C GLY A 101 -6.72 -7.73 -10.64
N PRO A 102 -5.56 -7.95 -10.01
CA PRO A 102 -5.11 -9.29 -9.64
C PRO A 102 -6.09 -10.04 -8.72
N GLN A 103 -6.95 -9.30 -8.00
CA GLN A 103 -8.01 -9.84 -7.14
C GLN A 103 -9.26 -10.31 -7.91
N THR A 104 -9.36 -9.98 -9.21
CA THR A 104 -10.49 -10.32 -10.10
C THR A 104 -10.17 -11.48 -11.05
N ILE A 105 -8.93 -11.96 -11.05
CA ILE A 105 -8.51 -13.11 -11.86
C ILE A 105 -9.16 -14.36 -11.29
N ASP A 106 -9.88 -15.11 -12.12
CA ASP A 106 -10.44 -16.40 -11.74
C ASP A 106 -9.30 -17.33 -11.29
N ARG A 107 -9.38 -17.77 -10.04
CA ARG A 107 -8.42 -18.70 -9.42
C ARG A 107 -8.29 -20.00 -10.19
N SER A 108 -9.28 -20.36 -11.01
CA SER A 108 -9.27 -21.54 -11.87
C SER A 108 -8.29 -21.42 -13.06
N ILE A 109 -7.95 -20.20 -13.47
CA ILE A 109 -7.11 -19.90 -14.65
C ILE A 109 -5.64 -19.70 -14.23
N LEU A 110 -5.35 -19.59 -12.93
CA LEU A 110 -3.98 -19.47 -12.44
C LEU A 110 -3.18 -20.77 -12.67
N PRO A 111 -1.92 -20.69 -13.15
CA PRO A 111 -1.04 -21.85 -13.27
C PRO A 111 -0.96 -22.61 -11.93
N LYS A 112 -1.14 -23.94 -12.00
CA LYS A 112 -1.19 -24.87 -10.84
C LYS A 112 -0.01 -24.75 -9.86
N ALA A 113 1.07 -24.08 -10.23
CA ALA A 113 2.19 -23.76 -9.34
C ALA A 113 1.77 -22.89 -8.12
N ILE A 114 0.68 -22.12 -8.20
CA ILE A 114 0.13 -21.37 -7.04
C ILE A 114 -0.98 -22.17 -6.32
N ILE A 115 -1.64 -23.10 -7.02
CA ILE A 115 -2.77 -23.89 -6.50
C ILE A 115 -2.31 -25.00 -5.54
N ASN A 116 -1.07 -25.52 -5.70
CA ASN A 116 -0.51 -26.51 -4.78
C ASN A 116 -0.35 -25.99 -3.34
N ASN A 117 -0.41 -24.67 -3.11
CA ASN A 117 -0.43 -24.08 -1.76
C ASN A 117 -1.85 -23.84 -1.21
N SER A 118 -2.91 -24.00 -2.00
CA SER A 118 -4.29 -23.71 -1.59
C SER A 118 -5.23 -24.92 -1.62
N ILE A 119 -4.82 -26.03 -2.24
CA ILE A 119 -5.57 -27.30 -2.21
C ILE A 119 -4.81 -28.30 -1.32
N TYR A 120 -4.68 -27.95 -0.04
CA TYR A 120 -4.56 -28.94 1.02
C TYR A 120 -5.70 -28.71 2.00
N ASN A 121 -6.75 -29.49 1.77
CA ASN A 121 -7.59 -30.11 2.77
C ASN A 121 -8.27 -29.21 3.80
N ASN A 122 -9.60 -29.14 3.61
CA ASN A 122 -10.63 -28.92 4.61
C ASN A 122 -10.65 -30.01 5.70
N ASN A 123 -9.50 -30.40 6.26
CA ASN A 123 -9.38 -31.31 7.40
C ASN A 123 -8.09 -31.01 8.16
N ASN A 124 -8.27 -30.38 9.33
CA ASN A 124 -7.30 -30.23 10.41
C ASN A 124 -6.00 -29.45 10.10
N SER A 125 -5.93 -28.25 10.71
CA SER A 125 -4.71 -27.59 11.19
C SER A 125 -3.63 -27.23 10.16
N ASN A 126 -3.98 -26.48 9.11
CA ASN A 126 -2.96 -25.81 8.29
C ASN A 126 -2.82 -24.37 8.75
N CYS A 127 -1.90 -24.19 9.70
CA CYS A 127 -1.42 -22.88 10.14
C CYS A 127 -0.89 -22.10 8.93
N CYS A 128 -1.18 -20.79 8.86
CA CYS A 128 -0.52 -19.91 7.88
C CYS A 128 1.00 -20.08 8.03
N PRO A 129 1.77 -20.28 6.94
CA PRO A 129 3.21 -20.57 7.03
C PRO A 129 3.98 -19.52 7.85
N VAL A 130 3.58 -18.24 7.72
CA VAL A 130 4.14 -17.14 8.52
C VAL A 130 3.89 -17.31 10.03
N LEU A 131 2.73 -17.83 10.42
CA LEU A 131 2.42 -18.11 11.82
C LEU A 131 3.13 -19.37 12.31
N ASP A 132 3.31 -20.36 11.44
CA ASP A 132 4.03 -21.60 11.74
C ASP A 132 5.52 -21.35 12.02
N ASP A 133 6.18 -20.54 11.20
CA ASP A 133 7.58 -20.15 11.36
C ASP A 133 7.80 -19.38 12.67
N ARG A 134 6.90 -18.43 12.96
CA ARG A 134 6.95 -17.65 14.20
C ARG A 134 6.76 -18.54 15.42
N MET A 135 5.76 -19.42 15.38
CA MET A 135 5.47 -20.33 16.48
C MET A 135 6.64 -21.31 16.71
N SER A 136 7.23 -21.84 15.65
CA SER A 136 8.39 -22.74 15.72
C SER A 136 9.64 -22.04 16.26
N THR A 137 9.83 -20.76 15.92
CA THR A 137 10.91 -19.95 16.48
C THR A 137 10.76 -19.79 18.00
N ILE A 138 9.54 -19.49 18.47
CA ILE A 138 9.25 -19.33 19.90
C ILE A 138 9.35 -20.67 20.65
N GLU A 139 8.90 -21.77 20.04
CA GLU A 139 9.07 -23.13 20.58
C GLU A 139 10.55 -23.50 20.74
N SER A 140 11.39 -23.13 19.76
CA SER A 140 12.84 -23.32 19.84
C SER A 140 13.47 -22.52 20.98
N ILE A 141 13.11 -21.24 21.13
CA ILE A 141 13.61 -20.37 22.20
C ILE A 141 13.19 -20.92 23.57
N THR A 142 11.94 -21.38 23.70
CA THR A 142 11.38 -21.93 24.95
C THR A 142 11.77 -23.41 25.19
N ARG A 143 12.58 -23.99 24.29
CA ARG A 143 13.07 -25.39 24.30
C ARG A 143 11.96 -26.45 24.34
N ILE A 144 10.80 -26.15 23.74
CA ILE A 144 9.69 -27.10 23.58
C ILE A 144 10.05 -28.05 22.45
N SER A 145 10.57 -29.23 22.80
CA SER A 145 11.19 -30.20 21.88
C SER A 145 10.31 -31.42 21.55
N LYS A 146 9.05 -31.42 21.98
CA LYS A 146 8.08 -32.50 21.72
C LYS A 146 7.35 -32.25 20.39
N PRO A 147 6.80 -33.30 19.73
CA PRO A 147 5.94 -33.10 18.56
C PRO A 147 4.75 -32.22 18.98
N VAL A 148 4.76 -30.97 18.55
CA VAL A 148 3.77 -29.98 18.99
C VAL A 148 2.46 -30.22 18.23
N PRO A 149 1.30 -30.22 18.89
CA PRO A 149 0.02 -30.34 18.20
C PRO A 149 -0.09 -29.31 17.07
N LYS A 150 -0.57 -29.72 15.90
CA LYS A 150 -0.72 -28.80 14.75
C LYS A 150 -1.73 -27.66 14.99
N ASP A 151 -2.57 -27.80 16.02
CA ASP A 151 -3.57 -26.81 16.41
C ASP A 151 -2.92 -25.60 17.12
N ILE A 152 -3.06 -24.42 16.51
CA ILE A 152 -2.45 -23.15 16.95
C ILE A 152 -2.74 -22.84 18.41
N TYR A 153 -3.99 -23.05 18.86
CA TYR A 153 -4.38 -22.71 20.23
C TYR A 153 -3.71 -23.60 21.26
N LYS A 154 -3.50 -24.88 20.93
CA LYS A 154 -2.77 -25.83 21.80
C LYS A 154 -1.28 -25.52 21.85
N ARG A 155 -0.69 -25.09 20.73
CA ARG A 155 0.72 -24.64 20.66
C ARG A 155 0.94 -23.43 21.55
N LEU A 156 0.09 -22.42 21.39
CA LEU A 156 0.15 -21.19 22.16
C LEU A 156 0.01 -21.49 23.66
N LYS A 157 -0.94 -22.34 24.03
CA LYS A 157 -1.12 -22.75 25.43
C LYS A 157 0.11 -23.41 26.03
N ASN A 158 0.77 -24.29 25.27
CA ASN A 158 1.99 -24.96 25.72
C ASN A 158 3.18 -23.99 25.89
N ILE A 159 3.27 -22.97 25.03
CA ILE A 159 4.25 -21.88 25.18
C ILE A 159 3.96 -21.06 26.43
N GLU A 160 2.70 -20.65 26.64
CA GLU A 160 2.28 -19.89 27.82
C GLU A 160 2.60 -20.64 29.12
N ASP A 161 2.26 -21.93 29.20
CA ASP A 161 2.52 -22.77 30.36
C ASP A 161 4.03 -22.92 30.61
N ARG A 162 4.85 -22.95 29.55
CA ARG A 162 6.31 -23.00 29.65
C ARG A 162 6.91 -21.68 30.13
N ILE A 163 6.42 -20.55 29.64
CA ILE A 163 6.84 -19.22 30.09
C ILE A 163 6.52 -19.06 31.58
N LEU A 164 5.29 -19.39 31.98
CA LEU A 164 4.86 -19.33 33.38
C LEU A 164 5.74 -20.19 34.30
N TYR A 165 6.12 -21.39 33.85
CA TYR A 165 7.04 -22.24 34.59
C TYR A 165 8.43 -21.61 34.73
N LEU A 166 8.98 -21.01 33.67
CA LEU A 166 10.29 -20.35 33.73
C LEU A 166 10.28 -19.15 34.69
N GLU A 167 9.23 -18.34 34.66
CA GLU A 167 9.03 -17.25 35.63
C GLU A 167 8.93 -17.77 37.07
N SER A 168 8.31 -18.93 37.28
CA SER A 168 8.20 -19.55 38.61
C SER A 168 9.53 -20.04 39.17
N ILE A 169 10.49 -20.40 38.31
CA ILE A 169 11.84 -20.81 38.73
C ILE A 169 12.69 -19.57 39.04
N SER A 170 12.61 -18.55 38.19
CA SER A 170 13.42 -17.35 38.29
C SER A 170 12.64 -16.15 37.72
N PRO A 171 12.32 -15.14 38.54
CA PRO A 171 11.58 -13.96 38.08
C PRO A 171 12.37 -13.12 37.05
N GLU A 172 13.69 -13.28 36.98
CA GLU A 172 14.59 -12.63 36.01
C GLU A 172 14.25 -13.01 34.57
N TYR A 173 13.57 -14.15 34.35
CA TYR A 173 13.10 -14.52 33.01
C TYR A 173 12.12 -13.49 32.41
N LYS A 174 11.42 -12.72 33.26
CA LYS A 174 10.51 -11.66 32.82
C LYS A 174 11.22 -10.56 32.02
N GLU A 175 12.48 -10.29 32.33
CA GLU A 175 13.27 -9.24 31.66
C GLU A 175 13.55 -9.55 30.19
N PHE A 176 13.54 -10.83 29.79
CA PHE A 176 13.75 -11.22 28.39
C PHE A 176 12.50 -11.04 27.51
N TRP A 177 11.32 -10.82 28.10
CA TRP A 177 10.04 -10.78 27.38
C TRP A 177 9.38 -9.40 27.36
N VAL A 178 9.83 -8.47 28.21
CA VAL A 178 9.37 -7.08 28.24
C VAL A 178 10.24 -6.27 27.28
N LEU A 179 9.66 -5.86 26.14
CA LEU A 179 10.21 -4.81 25.27
C LEU A 179 9.87 -3.42 25.80
#